data_AF-A0A9Q9BBP6-F1
#
_entry.id   AF-A0A9Q9BBP6-F1
#
_cell.length_a   1.000
_cell.length_b   1.000
_cell.length_c   1.000
_cell.angle_alpha   90.00
_cell.angle_beta   90.00
_cell.angle_gamma   90.00
#
_symmetry.space_group_name_H-M   'P 1'
#
loop_
_entity.id
_entity.type
_entity.pdbx_description
1 polymer ?
#
loop_
_entity_poly.entity_id
_entity_poly.type
_entity_poly.pdbx_seq_one_letter_code
_entity_poly.pdbx_strand_id
1 'polypeptide(L)'
;MEYFERIEIENNIITNHVIGEKPKQEKEGVAYIYASNIKANIGDDVRMYEDLILGKKKRLKKLVEENLIQIPEGKKLNKDGTDFEDMSEAEKVEAGLKTLKDDEKIEGDYVVKKTKKELYDEGKLSKKEYNLYIDELRQSAYAREADPLGMQVMRGDIEKNIWLEKIEEIKTRYPKVD
;
A
#
# COMPACT_ATOMS: atom_id res chain seq x y z
N MET A 1 27.71 52.82 -13.82
CA MET A 1 27.03 51.70 -14.50
C MET A 1 26.04 51.14 -13.51
N GLU A 2 24.80 50.93 -13.94
CA GLU A 2 23.78 50.29 -13.12
C GLU A 2 23.89 48.78 -13.36
N TYR A 3 24.15 48.04 -12.28
CA TYR A 3 24.23 46.58 -12.32
C TYR A 3 22.86 46.01 -12.00
N PHE A 4 22.43 45.04 -12.80
CA PHE A 4 21.18 44.32 -12.62
C PHE A 4 21.49 42.85 -12.40
N GLU A 5 20.73 42.24 -11.50
CA GLU A 5 20.66 40.80 -11.38
C GLU A 5 19.52 40.29 -12.25
N ARG A 6 19.82 39.26 -13.05
CA ARG A 6 18.85 38.64 -13.95
C ARG A 6 19.03 37.13 -14.03
N ILE A 7 17.94 36.46 -14.36
CA ILE A 7 17.96 35.06 -14.79
C ILE A 7 17.49 34.95 -16.24
N GLU A 8 18.09 34.01 -16.96
CA GLU A 8 17.74 33.65 -18.33
C GLU A 8 17.00 32.30 -18.27
N ILE A 9 15.82 32.24 -18.90
CA ILE A 9 14.93 31.08 -18.86
C ILE A 9 14.66 30.63 -20.29
N GLU A 10 14.91 29.36 -20.56
CA GLU A 10 14.67 28.72 -21.85
C GLU A 10 13.93 27.41 -21.62
N ASN A 11 12.81 27.18 -22.34
CA ASN A 11 11.97 26.00 -22.15
C ASN A 11 11.53 25.76 -20.69
N ASN A 12 11.24 26.84 -19.95
CA ASN A 12 10.95 26.85 -18.51
C ASN A 12 12.14 26.49 -17.59
N ILE A 13 13.32 26.21 -18.12
CA ILE A 13 14.51 25.91 -17.33
C ILE A 13 15.35 27.18 -17.16
N ILE A 14 15.80 27.43 -15.94
CA ILE A 14 16.74 28.53 -15.67
C ILE A 14 18.11 28.11 -16.21
N THR A 15 18.59 28.79 -17.25
CA THR A 15 19.86 28.43 -17.91
C THR A 15 21.03 29.26 -17.39
N ASN A 16 20.81 30.51 -17.01
CA ASN A 16 21.82 31.39 -16.44
C ASN A 16 21.27 32.26 -15.32
N HIS A 17 22.16 32.67 -14.41
CA HIS A 17 21.94 33.68 -13.38
C HIS A 17 23.13 34.63 -13.39
N VAL A 18 22.89 35.90 -13.73
CA VAL A 18 23.94 36.88 -14.02
C VAL A 18 23.69 38.16 -13.23
N ILE A 19 24.74 38.65 -12.55
CA ILE A 19 24.79 40.01 -11.99
C ILE A 19 25.71 40.82 -12.89
N GLY A 20 25.17 41.80 -13.61
CA GLY A 20 25.94 42.52 -14.63
C GLY A 20 25.17 43.64 -15.30
N GLU A 21 25.76 44.21 -16.34
CA GLU A 21 25.05 45.16 -17.19
C GLU A 21 23.88 44.48 -17.91
N LYS A 22 22.83 45.27 -18.17
CA LYS A 22 21.72 44.82 -19.00
C LYS A 22 22.22 44.53 -20.42
N PRO A 23 21.89 43.37 -21.02
CA PRO A 23 22.28 43.08 -22.39
C PRO A 23 21.75 44.14 -23.35
N LYS A 24 22.55 44.50 -24.36
CA LYS A 24 22.15 45.46 -25.40
C LYS A 24 21.02 44.93 -26.28
N GLN A 25 20.94 43.61 -26.44
CA GLN A 25 19.89 42.90 -27.17
C GLN A 25 19.61 41.57 -26.47
N GLU A 26 18.34 41.30 -26.21
CA GLU A 26 17.87 40.04 -25.63
C GLU A 26 17.78 38.95 -26.71
N LYS A 27 18.11 37.71 -26.34
CA LYS A 27 18.06 36.56 -27.26
C LYS A 27 16.61 36.16 -27.53
N GLU A 28 16.29 35.90 -28.79
CA GLU A 28 14.99 35.36 -29.18
C GLU A 28 14.80 33.95 -28.60
N GLY A 29 13.63 33.67 -28.00
CA GLY A 29 13.33 32.39 -27.35
C GLY A 29 13.79 32.27 -25.89
N VAL A 30 14.51 33.27 -25.36
CA VAL A 30 14.93 33.32 -23.94
C VAL A 30 14.13 34.37 -23.20
N ALA A 31 13.50 33.98 -22.10
CA ALA A 31 12.83 34.91 -21.20
C ALA A 31 13.82 35.45 -20.15
N TYR A 32 13.79 36.77 -19.94
CA TYR A 32 14.66 37.45 -18.98
C TYR A 32 13.82 37.96 -17.81
N ILE A 33 14.21 37.62 -16.59
CA ILE A 33 13.61 38.18 -15.37
C ILE A 33 14.67 38.98 -14.64
N TYR A 34 14.36 40.25 -14.37
CA TYR A 34 15.24 41.19 -13.67
C TYR A 34 14.64 41.47 -12.29
N ALA A 35 15.40 41.22 -11.24
CA ALA A 35 15.01 41.48 -9.86
C ALA A 35 16.26 41.47 -8.98
N SER A 36 16.14 41.95 -7.74
CA SER A 36 17.23 41.93 -6.76
C SER A 36 17.12 40.71 -5.83
N ASN A 37 18.25 40.10 -5.51
CA ASN A 37 18.39 38.92 -4.64
C ASN A 37 17.58 37.72 -5.11
N ILE A 38 17.74 37.33 -6.38
CA ILE A 38 17.09 36.14 -6.94
C ILE A 38 17.72 34.90 -6.31
N LYS A 39 16.90 34.07 -5.66
CA LYS A 39 17.35 32.84 -4.98
C LYS A 39 17.09 31.55 -5.76
N ALA A 40 16.53 31.65 -6.97
CA ALA A 40 16.32 30.50 -7.83
C ALA A 40 17.64 29.96 -8.38
N ASN A 41 17.74 28.64 -8.53
CA ASN A 41 18.96 27.96 -8.96
C ASN A 41 18.96 27.69 -10.47
N ILE A 42 20.14 27.77 -11.09
CA ILE A 42 20.34 27.32 -12.46
C ILE A 42 20.04 25.82 -12.56
N GLY A 43 19.36 25.41 -13.64
CA GLY A 43 18.93 24.04 -13.91
C GLY A 43 17.53 23.70 -13.39
N ASP A 44 16.94 24.51 -12.52
CA ASP A 44 15.58 24.28 -12.03
C ASP A 44 14.53 24.70 -13.08
N ASP A 45 13.39 24.00 -13.07
CA ASP A 45 12.19 24.41 -13.80
C ASP A 45 11.44 25.51 -13.03
N VAL A 46 11.19 26.66 -13.67
CA VAL A 46 10.54 27.83 -13.06
C VAL A 46 9.14 27.52 -12.56
N ARG A 47 8.45 26.53 -13.14
CA ARG A 47 7.10 26.11 -12.74
C ARG A 47 7.10 25.44 -11.36
N MET A 48 8.26 25.01 -10.86
CA MET A 48 8.42 24.46 -9.52
C MET A 48 8.36 25.53 -8.43
N TYR A 49 8.45 26.80 -8.79
CA TYR A 49 8.45 27.91 -7.84
C TYR A 49 7.04 28.46 -7.64
N GLU A 50 6.70 28.74 -6.38
CA GLU A 50 5.57 29.60 -6.02
C GLU A 50 5.99 31.07 -6.11
N ASP A 51 7.23 31.36 -5.67
CA ASP A 51 7.90 32.65 -5.84
C ASP A 51 9.33 32.41 -6.32
N LEU A 52 9.58 32.80 -7.57
CA LEU A 52 10.87 32.60 -8.23
C LEU A 52 11.96 33.51 -7.66
N ILE A 53 11.62 34.73 -7.25
CA ILE A 53 12.61 35.70 -6.75
C ILE A 53 13.07 35.27 -5.36
N LEU A 54 12.13 34.94 -4.47
CA LEU A 54 12.45 34.46 -3.13
C LEU A 54 12.97 33.01 -3.11
N GLY A 55 12.95 32.30 -4.24
CA GLY A 55 13.34 30.90 -4.35
C GLY A 55 12.39 29.94 -3.62
N LYS A 56 11.14 30.36 -3.37
CA LYS A 56 10.15 29.57 -2.64
C LYS A 56 9.52 28.54 -3.58
N LYS A 57 9.86 27.27 -3.38
CA LYS A 57 9.30 26.15 -4.15
C LYS A 57 7.84 25.86 -3.74
N LYS A 58 7.03 25.39 -4.70
CA LYS A 58 5.67 24.89 -4.44
C LYS A 58 5.73 23.65 -3.54
N ARG A 59 4.65 23.41 -2.80
CA ARG A 59 4.49 22.18 -2.02
C ARG A 59 4.33 20.97 -2.95
N LEU A 60 4.83 19.81 -2.53
CA LEU A 60 4.77 18.56 -3.29
C LEU A 60 3.33 18.24 -3.74
N LYS A 61 2.34 18.39 -2.85
CA LYS A 61 0.91 18.23 -3.20
C LYS A 61 0.49 19.02 -4.44
N LYS A 62 0.88 20.30 -4.52
CA LYS A 62 0.52 21.18 -5.63
C LYS A 62 1.27 20.79 -6.91
N LEU A 63 2.52 20.33 -6.79
CA LEU A 63 3.31 19.85 -7.92
C LEU A 63 2.73 18.57 -8.53
N VAL A 64 2.22 17.67 -7.69
CA VAL A 64 1.52 16.46 -8.14
C VAL A 64 0.19 16.82 -8.81
N GLU A 65 -0.60 17.73 -8.21
CA GLU A 65 -1.87 18.19 -8.77
C GLU A 65 -1.72 18.89 -10.13
N GLU A 66 -0.65 19.68 -10.29
CA GLU A 66 -0.30 20.33 -11.56
C GLU A 66 0.42 19.38 -12.56
N ASN A 67 0.52 18.09 -12.25
CA ASN A 67 1.18 17.06 -13.07
C ASN A 67 2.65 17.35 -13.39
N LEU A 68 3.31 18.17 -12.56
CA LEU A 68 4.72 18.53 -12.67
C LEU A 68 5.64 17.46 -12.06
N ILE A 69 5.12 16.71 -11.09
CA ILE A 69 5.78 15.55 -10.49
C ILE A 69 4.83 14.36 -10.53
N GLN A 70 5.31 13.23 -11.05
CA GLN A 70 4.57 11.98 -11.01
C GLN A 70 4.77 11.28 -9.66
N ILE A 71 3.70 10.70 -9.13
CA ILE A 71 3.82 9.85 -7.94
C ILE A 71 4.56 8.57 -8.36
N PRO A 72 5.64 8.17 -7.66
CA PRO A 72 6.32 6.92 -7.93
C PRO A 72 5.39 5.72 -7.79
N GLU A 73 5.63 4.68 -8.59
CA GLU A 73 4.83 3.45 -8.55
C GLU A 73 4.89 2.80 -7.15
N GLY A 74 3.73 2.37 -6.65
CA GLY A 74 3.60 1.76 -5.33
C GLY A 74 3.68 2.74 -4.15
N LYS A 75 3.75 4.05 -4.42
CA LYS A 75 3.71 5.10 -3.41
C LYS A 75 2.45 5.95 -3.51
N LYS A 76 2.12 6.60 -2.41
CA LYS A 76 1.07 7.62 -2.31
C LYS A 76 1.62 8.85 -1.61
N LEU A 77 0.93 9.97 -1.78
CA LEU A 77 1.27 11.18 -1.05
C LEU A 77 0.84 11.03 0.41
N ASN A 78 1.71 11.39 1.36
CA ASN A 78 1.37 11.38 2.78
C ASN A 78 0.24 12.40 3.09
N LYS A 79 -0.37 12.27 4.28
CA LYS A 79 -1.50 13.14 4.70
C LYS A 79 -1.18 14.64 4.63
N ASP A 80 0.05 15.00 4.97
CA ASP A 80 0.51 16.39 5.00
C ASP A 80 0.88 16.94 3.61
N GLY A 81 0.98 16.08 2.60
CA GLY A 81 1.31 16.47 1.24
C GLY A 81 2.78 16.89 1.04
N THR A 82 3.66 16.41 1.90
CA THR A 82 5.07 16.81 1.98
C THR A 82 6.02 15.73 1.45
N ASP A 83 5.62 14.46 1.47
CA ASP A 83 6.47 13.34 1.07
C ASP A 83 5.64 12.17 0.50
N PHE A 84 6.32 11.22 -0.12
CA PHE A 84 5.74 9.97 -0.62
C PHE A 84 5.92 8.84 0.39
N GLU A 85 4.82 8.19 0.75
CA GLU A 85 4.79 7.00 1.59
C GLU A 85 4.44 5.75 0.78
N ASP A 86 4.89 4.59 1.24
CA ASP A 86 4.58 3.33 0.57
C ASP A 86 3.09 3.00 0.74
N MET A 87 2.47 2.54 -0.34
CA MET A 87 1.09 2.05 -0.30
C MET A 87 1.02 0.74 0.48
N SER A 88 -0.10 0.55 1.18
CA SER A 88 -0.43 -0.75 1.77
C SER A 88 -0.65 -1.81 0.68
N GLU A 89 -0.64 -3.08 1.06
CA GLU A 89 -0.87 -4.16 0.11
C GLU A 89 -2.30 -4.11 -0.47
N ALA A 90 -3.29 -3.70 0.35
CA ALA A 90 -4.65 -3.45 -0.12
C ALA A 90 -4.70 -2.34 -1.17
N GLU A 91 -4.07 -1.20 -0.90
CA GLU A 91 -4.02 -0.08 -1.84
C GLU A 91 -3.28 -0.43 -3.13
N LYS A 92 -2.24 -1.25 -3.08
CA LYS A 92 -1.58 -1.78 -4.29
C LYS A 92 -2.52 -2.64 -5.12
N VAL A 93 -3.41 -3.41 -4.49
CA VAL A 93 -4.42 -4.19 -5.20
C VAL A 93 -5.46 -3.27 -5.85
N GLU A 94 -5.96 -2.28 -5.13
CA GLU A 94 -6.93 -1.31 -5.68
C GLU A 94 -6.35 -0.49 -6.83
N ALA A 95 -5.08 -0.11 -6.74
CA ALA A 95 -4.36 0.58 -7.79
C ALA A 95 -4.02 -0.32 -9.01
N GLY A 96 -4.36 -1.62 -8.96
CA GLY A 96 -4.04 -2.58 -10.01
C GLY A 96 -2.55 -2.93 -10.14
N LEU A 97 -1.72 -2.51 -9.17
CA LEU A 97 -0.29 -2.82 -9.11
C LEU A 97 -0.04 -4.24 -8.61
N LYS A 98 -1.02 -4.83 -7.92
CA LYS A 98 -0.97 -6.21 -7.41
C LYS A 98 -2.28 -6.94 -7.68
N THR A 99 -2.21 -8.11 -8.30
CA THR A 99 -3.37 -8.97 -8.46
C THR A 99 -3.48 -9.93 -7.28
N LEU A 100 -4.66 -10.02 -6.66
CA LEU A 100 -4.93 -11.04 -5.65
C LEU A 100 -4.94 -12.43 -6.28
N LYS A 101 -4.38 -13.41 -5.56
CA LYS A 101 -4.58 -14.81 -5.92
C LYS A 101 -5.98 -15.27 -5.54
N ASP A 102 -6.39 -16.38 -6.14
CA ASP A 102 -7.70 -16.97 -5.90
C ASP A 102 -7.94 -17.37 -4.44
N ASP A 103 -6.87 -17.70 -3.72
CA ASP A 103 -6.87 -18.06 -2.31
C ASP A 103 -6.59 -16.91 -1.37
N GLU A 104 -6.55 -15.67 -1.87
CA GLU A 104 -6.26 -14.47 -1.10
C GLU A 104 -7.48 -13.54 -1.01
N LYS A 105 -7.56 -12.79 0.08
CA LYS A 105 -8.53 -11.72 0.31
C LYS A 105 -7.86 -10.54 1.01
N ILE A 106 -8.48 -9.37 0.92
CA ILE A 106 -8.06 -8.19 1.66
C ILE A 106 -8.76 -8.18 3.01
N GLU A 107 -7.98 -8.07 4.09
CA GLU A 107 -8.48 -7.78 5.43
C GLU A 107 -7.78 -6.53 5.97
N GLY A 108 -8.49 -5.41 5.95
CA GLY A 108 -7.91 -4.09 6.24
C GLY A 108 -6.84 -3.73 5.22
N ASP A 109 -5.64 -3.41 5.71
CA ASP A 109 -4.48 -3.01 4.88
C ASP A 109 -3.66 -4.20 4.35
N TYR A 110 -4.04 -5.43 4.72
CA TYR A 110 -3.25 -6.64 4.45
C TYR A 110 -3.95 -7.59 3.49
N VAL A 111 -3.14 -8.33 2.74
CA VAL A 111 -3.59 -9.48 1.96
C VAL A 111 -3.38 -10.75 2.78
N VAL A 112 -4.46 -11.45 3.07
CA VAL A 112 -4.48 -12.69 3.87
C VAL A 112 -5.03 -13.85 3.05
N LYS A 113 -4.68 -15.08 3.45
CA LYS A 113 -5.25 -16.28 2.82
C LYS A 113 -6.68 -16.51 3.29
N LYS A 114 -7.55 -16.88 2.36
CA LYS A 114 -8.90 -17.35 2.65
C LYS A 114 -8.83 -18.64 3.46
N THR A 115 -9.78 -18.79 4.37
CA THR A 115 -9.97 -20.03 5.12
C THR A 115 -10.44 -21.15 4.20
N LYS A 116 -10.20 -22.41 4.59
CA LYS A 116 -10.69 -23.58 3.83
C LYS A 116 -12.20 -23.59 3.69
N LYS A 117 -12.93 -23.00 4.65
CA LYS A 117 -14.39 -22.84 4.57
C LYS A 117 -14.79 -21.83 3.50
N GLU A 118 -14.18 -20.64 3.49
CA GLU A 118 -14.46 -19.64 2.45
C GLU A 118 -14.15 -20.17 1.04
N LEU A 119 -13.05 -20.91 0.90
CA LEU A 119 -12.71 -21.56 -0.37
C LEU A 119 -13.74 -22.62 -0.79
N TYR A 120 -14.32 -23.34 0.16
CA TYR A 120 -15.39 -24.31 -0.11
C TYR A 120 -16.69 -23.60 -0.51
N ASP A 121 -17.10 -22.57 0.23
CA ASP A 121 -18.33 -21.81 -0.03
C ASP A 121 -18.27 -21.09 -1.40
N GLU A 122 -17.07 -20.70 -1.85
CA GLU A 122 -16.81 -20.14 -3.19
C GLU A 122 -16.69 -21.21 -4.29
N GLY A 123 -16.80 -22.50 -3.96
CA GLY A 123 -16.66 -23.62 -4.90
C GLY A 123 -15.23 -23.86 -5.41
N LYS A 124 -14.22 -23.22 -4.81
CA LYS A 124 -12.79 -23.38 -5.15
C LYS A 124 -12.16 -24.60 -4.49
N LEU A 125 -12.77 -25.13 -3.45
CA LEU A 125 -12.37 -26.36 -2.76
C LEU A 125 -13.43 -27.43 -2.97
N SER A 126 -13.03 -28.64 -3.36
CA SER A 126 -14.00 -29.73 -3.47
C SER A 126 -14.50 -30.18 -2.09
N LYS A 127 -15.72 -30.72 -2.05
CA LYS A 127 -16.28 -31.34 -0.83
C LYS A 127 -15.35 -32.39 -0.23
N LYS A 128 -14.69 -33.20 -1.06
CA LYS A 128 -13.77 -34.23 -0.61
C LYS A 128 -12.56 -33.63 0.11
N GLU A 129 -11.98 -32.58 -0.45
CA GLU A 129 -10.83 -31.91 0.15
C GLU A 129 -11.21 -31.15 1.42
N TYR A 130 -12.39 -30.52 1.45
CA TYR A 130 -12.89 -29.88 2.66
C TYR A 130 -13.12 -30.89 3.78
N ASN A 131 -13.79 -32.01 3.48
CA ASN A 131 -14.05 -33.04 4.49
C ASN A 131 -12.76 -33.73 4.97
N LEU A 132 -11.75 -33.87 4.11
CA LEU A 132 -10.44 -34.36 4.51
C LEU A 132 -9.77 -33.43 5.53
N TYR A 133 -9.81 -32.11 5.27
CA TYR A 133 -9.32 -31.11 6.21
C TYR A 133 -10.08 -31.16 7.55
N ILE A 134 -11.40 -31.31 7.52
CA ILE A 134 -12.21 -31.48 8.73
C ILE A 134 -11.87 -32.78 9.47
N ASP A 135 -11.55 -33.87 8.77
CA ASP A 135 -11.11 -35.12 9.37
C ASP A 135 -9.81 -34.98 10.15
N GLU A 136 -8.81 -34.28 9.58
CA GLU A 136 -7.54 -34.00 10.27
C GLU A 136 -7.74 -33.17 11.55
N LEU A 137 -8.62 -32.17 11.50
CA LEU A 137 -8.98 -31.37 12.67
C LEU A 137 -9.69 -32.21 13.74
N ARG A 138 -10.66 -33.03 13.33
CA ARG A 138 -11.38 -33.93 14.25
C ARG A 138 -10.44 -34.95 14.87
N GLN A 139 -9.56 -35.58 14.09
CA GLN A 139 -8.59 -36.57 14.60
C GLN A 139 -7.68 -35.94 15.65
N SER A 140 -7.19 -34.74 15.40
CA SER A 140 -6.36 -34.00 16.37
C SER A 140 -7.13 -33.66 17.65
N ALA A 141 -8.40 -33.26 17.53
CA ALA A 141 -9.26 -32.96 18.67
C ALA A 141 -9.65 -34.22 19.45
N TYR A 142 -9.93 -35.34 18.79
CA TYR A 142 -10.19 -36.63 19.44
C TYR A 142 -8.98 -37.07 20.27
N ALA A 143 -7.78 -37.07 19.69
CA ALA A 143 -6.55 -37.45 20.38
C ALA A 143 -6.28 -36.60 21.62
N ARG A 144 -6.62 -35.31 21.58
CA ARG A 144 -6.37 -34.38 22.69
C ARG A 144 -7.47 -34.39 23.75
N GLU A 145 -8.73 -34.53 23.35
CA GLU A 145 -9.88 -34.24 24.23
C GLU A 145 -10.76 -35.47 24.49
N ALA A 146 -11.02 -36.32 23.48
CA ALA A 146 -11.95 -37.44 23.62
C ALA A 146 -11.25 -38.75 24.03
N ASP A 147 -10.09 -39.06 23.45
CA ASP A 147 -9.38 -40.32 23.71
C ASP A 147 -8.96 -40.48 25.19
N PRO A 148 -8.48 -39.42 25.89
CA PRO A 148 -8.22 -39.51 27.33
C PRO A 148 -9.47 -39.84 28.16
N LEU A 149 -10.62 -39.29 27.79
CA LEU A 149 -11.90 -39.60 28.43
C LEU A 149 -12.34 -41.03 28.11
N GLY A 150 -12.13 -41.51 26.89
CA GLY A 150 -12.37 -42.90 26.52
C GLY A 150 -11.58 -43.88 27.40
N MET A 151 -10.32 -43.56 27.70
CA MET A 151 -9.50 -44.36 28.62
C MET A 151 -10.03 -44.33 30.07
N GLN A 152 -10.58 -43.20 30.53
CA GLN A 152 -11.23 -43.09 31.84
C GLN A 152 -12.53 -43.92 31.90
N VAL A 153 -13.33 -43.92 30.83
CA VAL A 153 -14.53 -44.77 30.71
C VAL A 153 -14.15 -46.25 30.82
N MET A 154 -13.09 -46.68 30.14
CA MET A 154 -12.63 -48.08 30.19
C MET A 154 -12.17 -48.52 31.59
N ARG A 155 -11.69 -47.58 32.41
CA ARG A 155 -11.31 -47.84 33.81
C ARG A 155 -12.50 -47.76 34.78
N GLY A 156 -13.66 -47.29 34.32
CA GLY A 156 -14.82 -47.03 35.16
C GLY A 156 -14.75 -45.73 35.96
N ASP A 157 -13.81 -44.84 35.63
CA ASP A 157 -13.59 -43.56 36.33
C ASP A 157 -14.71 -42.54 36.03
N ILE A 158 -15.31 -42.62 34.84
CA ILE A 158 -16.38 -41.71 34.36
C ILE A 158 -17.45 -42.47 33.58
N GLU A 159 -18.65 -41.88 33.50
CA GLU A 159 -19.75 -42.43 32.69
C GLU A 159 -19.49 -42.29 31.17
N LYS A 160 -19.93 -43.29 30.40
CA LYS A 160 -19.80 -43.31 28.93
C LYS A 160 -20.43 -42.08 28.26
N ASN A 161 -21.51 -41.54 28.82
CA ASN A 161 -22.20 -40.38 28.24
C ASN A 161 -21.31 -39.15 28.18
N ILE A 162 -20.46 -38.93 29.18
CA ILE A 162 -19.53 -37.79 29.23
C ILE A 162 -18.54 -37.86 28.05
N TRP A 163 -18.05 -39.05 27.72
CA TRP A 163 -17.17 -39.25 26.57
C TRP A 163 -17.90 -39.05 25.23
N LEU A 164 -19.14 -39.56 25.11
CA LEU A 164 -19.95 -39.39 23.91
C LEU A 164 -20.33 -37.92 23.66
N GLU A 165 -20.69 -37.19 24.72
CA GLU A 165 -20.95 -35.74 24.65
C GLU A 165 -19.74 -34.98 24.12
N LYS A 166 -18.52 -35.33 24.57
CA LYS A 166 -17.30 -34.71 24.05
C LYS A 166 -17.06 -35.02 22.56
N ILE A 167 -17.36 -36.26 22.12
CA ILE A 167 -17.27 -36.62 20.70
C ILE A 167 -18.25 -35.80 19.87
N GLU A 168 -19.49 -35.65 20.32
CA GLU A 168 -20.50 -34.86 19.61
C GLU A 168 -20.12 -33.37 19.59
N GLU A 169 -19.61 -32.81 20.68
CA GLU A 169 -19.08 -31.45 20.73
C GLU A 169 -17.98 -31.23 19.67
N ILE A 170 -17.03 -32.17 19.53
CA ILE A 170 -15.98 -32.12 18.51
C ILE A 170 -16.58 -32.14 17.09
N LYS A 171 -17.58 -32.99 16.84
CA LYS A 171 -18.26 -33.07 15.54
C LYS A 171 -19.02 -31.79 15.20
N THR A 172 -19.67 -31.17 16.18
CA THR A 172 -20.38 -29.88 16.02
C THR A 172 -19.40 -28.74 15.76
N ARG A 173 -18.26 -28.73 16.45
CA ARG A 173 -17.20 -27.73 16.27
C ARG A 173 -16.54 -27.80 14.88
N TYR A 174 -16.42 -29.01 14.32
CA TYR A 174 -15.83 -29.23 13.00
C TYR A 174 -16.83 -29.98 12.09
N PRO A 175 -17.87 -29.33 11.55
CA PRO A 175 -18.89 -30.00 10.75
C PRO A 175 -18.35 -30.41 9.38
N LYS A 176 -18.71 -31.60 8.93
CA LYS A 176 -18.50 -32.03 7.53
C LYS A 176 -19.65 -31.53 6.67
N VAL A 177 -19.42 -31.46 5.37
CA VAL A 177 -20.46 -31.14 4.39
C VAL A 177 -20.93 -32.43 3.70
N ASP A 178 -22.24 -32.55 3.53
CA ASP A 178 -22.97 -33.74 3.07
C ASP A 178 -23.22 -33.82 1.57
#